data_AF-A0A2S2R7C1-F1
#
_entry.id   AF-A0A2S2R7C1-F1
#
_cell.length_a   1.000
_cell.length_b   1.000
_cell.length_c   1.000
_cell.angle_alpha   90.00
_cell.angle_beta   90.00
_cell.angle_gamma   90.00
#
_symmetry.space_group_name_H-M   'P 1'
#
loop_
_entity.id
_entity.type
_entity.pdbx_description
1 polymer ?
#
loop_
_entity_poly.entity_id
_entity_poly.type
_entity_poly.pdbx_seq_one_letter_code
_entity_poly.pdbx_strand_id
1 'polypeptide(L)'
;MMMTSLSSRYVWKVRITQIDCTADPQSVAPTGCLQYHTSLSGTIQSFNYAGGMYQSGLDYAVCIKRSVNTCRVEFQQVPGSTFGINSMEGASLEEGIGRAGEVSCDLVTHDYLHIPGGMLDIGEEIFATTGNVEVYTPTAEKFCGRSLSGLAIQEFAEKIKINDPLGAQDNITIATPVTTYASGPIIVRFHTDSVTVRERDIGFSIAYQQLGTGCNKNKIRR
;
A
#
# COMPACT_ATOMS: atom_id res chain seq x y z
N MET A 1 -43.54 17.20 9.60
CA MET A 1 -42.34 16.37 9.81
C MET A 1 -41.30 16.83 8.79
N MET A 2 -40.34 17.67 9.17
CA MET A 2 -39.27 18.11 8.26
C MET A 2 -38.21 17.02 8.21
N MET A 3 -38.03 16.40 7.05
CA MET A 3 -36.80 15.68 6.74
C MET A 3 -35.77 16.70 6.27
N THR A 4 -34.94 17.21 7.18
CA THR A 4 -33.72 17.90 6.79
C THR A 4 -32.70 16.85 6.38
N SER A 5 -32.66 16.54 5.09
CA SER A 5 -31.49 15.88 4.48
C SER A 5 -30.27 16.75 4.79
N LEU A 6 -29.42 16.29 5.71
CA LEU A 6 -28.08 16.83 5.89
C LEU A 6 -27.22 16.32 4.73
N SER A 7 -27.50 16.81 3.52
CA SER A 7 -26.60 16.65 2.39
C SER A 7 -25.34 17.44 2.72
N SER A 8 -24.28 16.76 3.14
CA SER A 8 -22.93 17.32 3.05
C SER A 8 -22.74 17.78 1.60
N ARG A 9 -22.50 19.07 1.39
CA ARG A 9 -22.23 19.58 0.04
C ARG A 9 -20.85 19.09 -0.34
N TYR A 10 -20.74 18.28 -1.39
CA TYR A 10 -19.44 17.93 -1.96
C TYR A 10 -18.78 19.21 -2.47
N VAL A 11 -17.68 19.63 -1.83
CA VAL A 11 -16.91 20.83 -2.20
C VAL A 11 -15.64 20.38 -2.91
N TRP A 12 -15.47 20.83 -4.16
CA TRP A 12 -14.31 20.51 -4.97
C TRP A 12 -13.45 21.76 -5.14
N LYS A 13 -12.13 21.62 -5.02
CA LYS A 13 -11.14 22.64 -5.41
C LYS A 13 -10.26 22.04 -6.50
N VAL A 14 -10.53 22.40 -7.76
CA VAL A 14 -9.80 21.87 -8.92
C VAL A 14 -8.84 22.93 -9.44
N ARG A 15 -7.56 22.57 -9.58
CA ARG A 15 -6.55 23.37 -10.29
C ARG A 15 -6.17 22.66 -11.57
N ILE A 16 -6.30 23.33 -12.71
CA ILE A 16 -5.91 22.81 -14.02
C ILE A 16 -4.72 23.62 -14.51
N THR A 17 -3.68 22.94 -14.97
CA THR A 17 -2.49 23.53 -15.58
C THR A 17 -2.21 22.80 -16.88
N GLN A 18 -1.86 23.52 -17.94
CA GLN A 18 -1.38 22.93 -19.18
C GLN A 18 0.14 22.83 -19.14
N ILE A 19 0.67 21.71 -19.62
CA ILE A 19 2.11 21.45 -19.69
C ILE A 19 2.43 21.25 -21.17
N ASP A 20 3.48 21.92 -21.65
CA ASP A 20 3.99 21.69 -23.00
C ASP A 20 4.76 20.38 -23.03
N CYS A 21 4.19 19.37 -23.67
CA CYS A 21 4.77 18.04 -23.76
C CYS A 21 6.12 17.99 -24.52
N THR A 22 6.38 18.98 -25.38
CA THR A 22 7.61 19.05 -26.17
C THR A 22 8.72 19.77 -25.42
N ALA A 23 8.37 20.84 -24.71
CA ALA A 23 9.32 21.61 -23.91
C ALA A 23 9.69 20.90 -22.60
N ASP A 24 8.74 20.16 -22.00
CA ASP A 24 8.95 19.43 -20.75
C ASP A 24 8.41 17.98 -20.84
N PRO A 25 9.09 17.10 -21.60
CA PRO A 25 8.71 15.68 -21.68
C PRO A 25 8.84 14.95 -20.34
N GLN A 26 9.56 15.55 -19.38
CA GLN A 26 9.83 14.99 -18.07
C GLN A 26 8.66 15.16 -17.10
N SER A 27 7.69 16.04 -17.42
CA SER A 27 6.45 16.26 -16.69
C SER A 27 5.25 15.52 -17.28
N VAL A 28 5.44 14.81 -18.40
CA VAL A 28 4.39 13.98 -19.01
C VAL A 28 4.24 12.68 -18.24
N ALA A 29 3.05 12.46 -17.68
CA ALA A 29 2.72 11.22 -16.99
C ALA A 29 2.66 10.05 -18.00
N PRO A 30 3.09 8.83 -17.61
CA PRO A 30 2.85 7.64 -18.42
C PRO A 30 1.35 7.40 -18.64
N THR A 31 1.02 6.75 -19.77
CA THR A 31 -0.37 6.37 -20.08
C THR A 31 -0.96 5.49 -18.96
N GLY A 32 -2.17 5.82 -18.50
CA GLY A 32 -2.89 5.06 -17.47
C GLY A 32 -2.67 5.53 -16.02
N CYS A 33 -1.77 6.49 -15.78
CA CYS A 33 -1.54 7.05 -14.45
C CYS A 33 -2.62 8.09 -14.09
N LEU A 34 -3.43 7.82 -13.05
CA LEU A 34 -4.40 8.79 -12.51
C LEU A 34 -3.79 9.73 -11.46
N GLN A 35 -2.64 9.37 -10.90
CA GLN A 35 -1.80 10.24 -10.09
C GLN A 35 -0.36 10.11 -10.61
N TYR A 36 0.34 11.24 -10.78
CA TYR A 36 1.73 11.26 -11.22
C TYR A 36 2.59 12.08 -10.27
N HIS A 37 3.57 11.42 -9.67
CA HIS A 37 4.48 12.01 -8.70
C HIS A 37 5.88 12.06 -9.29
N THR A 38 6.46 13.26 -9.35
CA THR A 38 7.80 13.48 -9.92
C THR A 38 8.88 13.79 -8.88
N SER A 39 8.47 14.01 -7.63
CA SER A 39 9.36 14.38 -6.53
C SER A 39 10.16 13.19 -5.98
N LEU A 40 11.25 13.50 -5.28
CA LEU A 40 12.06 12.50 -4.56
C LEU A 40 11.25 11.85 -3.42
N SER A 41 10.30 12.58 -2.85
CA SER A 41 9.38 12.09 -1.84
C SER A 41 8.05 12.82 -1.89
N GLY A 42 7.04 12.23 -1.27
CA GLY A 42 5.71 12.80 -1.19
C GLY A 42 4.71 11.86 -0.56
N THR A 43 3.44 12.24 -0.61
CA THR A 43 2.34 11.46 -0.06
C THR A 43 1.40 11.04 -1.19
N ILE A 44 0.97 9.77 -1.15
CA ILE A 44 -0.05 9.19 -2.01
C ILE A 44 -1.26 8.89 -1.13
N GLN A 45 -2.43 9.32 -1.58
CA GLN A 45 -3.68 9.04 -0.90
C GLN A 45 -4.65 8.35 -1.85
N SER A 46 -5.45 7.44 -1.30
CA SER A 46 -6.59 6.90 -2.02
C SER A 46 -7.57 8.01 -2.37
N PHE A 47 -8.27 7.88 -3.50
CA PHE A 47 -9.34 8.83 -3.79
C PHE A 47 -10.40 8.80 -2.70
N ASN A 48 -10.91 9.99 -2.37
CA ASN A 48 -11.88 10.21 -1.29
C ASN A 48 -11.39 9.84 0.13
N TYR A 49 -10.07 9.74 0.36
CA TYR A 49 -9.51 9.48 1.71
C TYR A 49 -10.03 10.46 2.78
N ALA A 50 -10.06 11.76 2.48
CA ALA A 50 -10.61 12.78 3.39
C ALA A 50 -12.13 12.65 3.64
N GLY A 51 -12.84 11.94 2.76
CA GLY A 51 -14.25 11.60 2.93
C GLY A 51 -14.49 10.41 3.85
N GLY A 52 -13.42 9.77 4.35
CA GLY A 52 -13.45 8.65 5.29
C GLY A 52 -13.77 7.30 4.67
N MET A 53 -13.81 7.20 3.34
CA MET A 53 -14.08 5.96 2.62
C MET A 53 -13.57 6.02 1.18
N TYR A 54 -12.84 5.00 0.70
CA TYR A 54 -12.49 4.94 -0.72
C TYR A 54 -13.69 4.60 -1.59
N GLN A 55 -13.59 4.93 -2.88
CA GLN A 55 -14.62 4.60 -3.87
C GLN A 55 -14.47 3.14 -4.30
N SER A 56 -15.60 2.43 -4.42
CA SER A 56 -15.65 1.06 -4.98
C SER A 56 -15.52 1.06 -6.50
N GLY A 57 -15.19 -0.10 -7.05
CA GLY A 57 -15.12 -0.37 -8.49
C GLY A 57 -13.99 0.38 -9.18
N LEU A 58 -13.01 0.85 -8.42
CA LEU A 58 -11.82 1.51 -8.92
C LEU A 58 -10.71 0.53 -9.23
N ASP A 59 -9.98 0.86 -10.29
CA ASP A 59 -8.78 0.17 -10.69
C ASP A 59 -7.86 1.20 -11.36
N TYR A 60 -6.91 1.74 -10.59
CA TYR A 60 -6.08 2.82 -11.09
C TYR A 60 -4.62 2.73 -10.68
N ALA A 61 -3.78 3.32 -11.53
CA ALA A 61 -2.35 3.45 -11.30
C ALA A 61 -1.99 4.83 -10.71
N VAL A 62 -1.14 4.79 -9.70
CA VAL A 62 -0.34 5.91 -9.20
C VAL A 62 1.08 5.68 -9.67
N CYS A 63 1.62 6.64 -10.41
CA CYS A 63 2.94 6.51 -11.02
C CYS A 63 3.92 7.45 -10.34
N ILE A 64 5.06 6.90 -9.92
CA ILE A 64 6.17 7.68 -9.39
C ILE A 64 7.28 7.66 -10.42
N LYS A 65 7.66 8.84 -10.89
CA LYS A 65 8.82 9.02 -11.75
C LYS A 65 10.08 8.67 -10.97
N ARG A 66 10.90 7.80 -11.54
CA ARG A 66 12.18 7.44 -10.94
C ARG A 66 13.13 8.64 -10.96
N SER A 67 13.63 9.04 -9.79
CA SER A 67 14.67 10.06 -9.67
C SER A 67 16.03 9.48 -10.04
N VAL A 68 16.90 10.31 -10.61
CA VAL A 68 18.30 9.94 -10.88
C VAL A 68 19.01 9.57 -9.57
N ASN A 69 19.99 8.67 -9.65
CA ASN A 69 20.79 8.21 -8.50
C ASN A 69 19.96 7.58 -7.37
N THR A 70 18.76 7.06 -7.66
CA THR A 70 17.96 6.30 -6.70
C THR A 70 17.83 4.85 -7.14
N CYS A 71 17.90 3.92 -6.19
CA CYS A 71 17.95 2.47 -6.43
C CYS A 71 16.87 1.68 -5.66
N ARG A 72 16.18 2.32 -4.72
CA ARG A 72 14.91 1.81 -4.15
C ARG A 72 13.90 2.92 -3.87
N VAL A 73 12.66 2.53 -3.57
CA VAL A 73 11.61 3.40 -3.04
C VAL A 73 11.01 2.75 -1.81
N GLU A 74 10.95 3.49 -0.73
CA GLU A 74 10.37 3.06 0.54
C GLU A 74 9.00 3.72 0.70
N PHE A 75 8.02 2.92 1.11
CA PHE A 75 6.66 3.33 1.42
C PHE A 75 6.38 3.11 2.89
N GLN A 76 5.76 4.10 3.54
CA GLN A 76 5.32 3.98 4.93
C GLN A 76 3.97 4.65 5.10
N GLN A 77 3.16 4.17 6.03
CA GLN A 77 1.94 4.86 6.42
C GLN A 77 2.30 6.24 6.98
N VAL A 78 1.55 7.28 6.58
CA VAL A 78 1.76 8.62 7.12
C VAL A 78 1.45 8.60 8.63
N PRO A 79 2.32 9.12 9.50
CA PRO A 79 2.05 9.15 10.94
C PRO A 79 0.73 9.84 11.27
N GLY A 80 -0.07 9.23 12.15
CA GLY A 80 -1.39 9.74 12.55
C GLY A 80 -2.49 9.60 11.48
N SER A 81 -2.17 9.00 10.32
CA SER A 81 -3.17 8.63 9.32
C SER A 81 -3.76 7.25 9.62
N THR A 82 -5.00 7.02 9.22
CA THR A 82 -5.65 5.71 9.27
C THR A 82 -5.42 4.94 7.98
N PHE A 83 -5.27 3.62 8.08
CA PHE A 83 -5.21 2.71 6.96
C PHE A 83 -6.34 1.68 7.09
N GLY A 84 -7.03 1.42 6.00
CA GLY A 84 -8.14 0.48 5.96
C GLY A 84 -8.46 0.10 4.53
N ILE A 85 -8.02 -1.08 4.12
CA ILE A 85 -8.38 -1.72 2.86
C ILE A 85 -8.99 -3.08 3.23
N ASN A 86 -10.12 -3.43 2.61
CA ASN A 86 -10.90 -4.60 2.97
C ASN A 86 -10.02 -5.89 3.02
N SER A 87 -10.17 -6.65 4.10
CA SER A 87 -9.56 -7.96 4.31
C SER A 87 -10.55 -8.88 5.06
N MET A 88 -10.54 -10.20 4.82
CA MET A 88 -11.65 -11.11 5.20
C MET A 88 -11.90 -11.26 6.71
N GLU A 89 -10.98 -10.79 7.56
CA GLU A 89 -11.17 -10.82 9.03
C GLU A 89 -11.77 -9.52 9.58
N GLY A 90 -12.33 -8.71 8.68
CA GLY A 90 -12.67 -7.31 8.90
C GLY A 90 -13.89 -7.00 9.78
N ALA A 91 -14.22 -7.82 10.78
CA ALA A 91 -15.01 -7.37 11.93
C ALA A 91 -14.15 -7.16 13.19
N SER A 92 -12.94 -7.74 13.26
CA SER A 92 -12.13 -7.79 14.49
C SER A 92 -10.65 -7.48 14.31
N LEU A 93 -10.20 -7.11 13.11
CA LEU A 93 -8.81 -6.66 12.93
C LEU A 93 -8.61 -5.34 13.67
N GLU A 94 -7.81 -5.37 14.72
CA GLU A 94 -7.39 -4.18 15.44
C GLU A 94 -6.59 -3.25 14.50
N GLU A 95 -6.63 -1.96 14.83
CA GLU A 95 -5.80 -0.97 14.14
C GLU A 95 -4.32 -1.35 14.25
N GLY A 96 -3.56 -1.16 13.17
CA GLY A 96 -2.14 -1.50 13.12
C GLY A 96 -1.84 -2.85 12.49
N ILE A 97 -2.81 -3.77 12.36
CA ILE A 97 -2.62 -5.09 11.76
C ILE A 97 -2.66 -5.01 10.22
N GLY A 98 -1.54 -5.36 9.58
CA GLY A 98 -1.39 -5.37 8.13
C GLY A 98 -1.47 -6.77 7.53
N ARG A 99 -2.06 -6.90 6.34
CA ARG A 99 -2.15 -8.15 5.55
C ARG A 99 -1.50 -7.96 4.20
N ALA A 100 -0.91 -9.02 3.67
CA ALA A 100 -0.32 -8.98 2.35
C ALA A 100 -0.35 -10.33 1.65
N GLY A 101 -0.13 -10.29 0.33
CA GLY A 101 -0.19 -11.45 -0.54
C GLY A 101 -1.54 -11.62 -1.24
N GLU A 102 -1.50 -12.42 -2.30
CA GLU A 102 -2.65 -12.67 -3.19
C GLU A 102 -3.82 -13.35 -2.49
N VAL A 103 -3.54 -14.34 -1.63
CA VAL A 103 -4.61 -15.04 -0.90
C VAL A 103 -5.36 -14.07 0.02
N SER A 104 -4.64 -13.26 0.80
CA SER A 104 -5.26 -12.39 1.81
C SER A 104 -6.00 -11.20 1.21
N CYS A 105 -5.49 -10.63 0.11
CA CYS A 105 -5.94 -9.34 -0.40
C CYS A 105 -6.60 -9.39 -1.79
N ASP A 106 -6.39 -10.45 -2.58
CA ASP A 106 -6.95 -10.55 -3.94
C ASP A 106 -8.04 -11.60 -4.03
N LEU A 107 -7.75 -12.87 -3.73
CA LEU A 107 -8.71 -13.98 -3.91
C LEU A 107 -9.95 -13.87 -3.01
N VAL A 108 -9.85 -13.05 -1.97
CA VAL A 108 -10.68 -13.12 -0.80
C VAL A 108 -11.51 -11.86 -0.64
N THR A 109 -10.85 -10.70 -0.67
CA THR A 109 -11.52 -9.39 -0.59
C THR A 109 -11.48 -8.61 -1.86
N HIS A 110 -10.66 -8.99 -2.83
CA HIS A 110 -10.50 -8.30 -4.12
C HIS A 110 -10.16 -6.81 -3.97
N ASP A 111 -9.64 -6.42 -2.81
CA ASP A 111 -9.29 -5.04 -2.44
C ASP A 111 -7.84 -5.02 -2.00
N TYR A 112 -6.99 -4.35 -2.77
CA TYR A 112 -5.56 -4.32 -2.50
C TYR A 112 -4.85 -3.10 -3.04
N LEU A 113 -3.84 -2.68 -2.28
CA LEU A 113 -2.78 -1.81 -2.76
C LEU A 113 -1.64 -2.68 -3.31
N HIS A 114 -1.40 -2.60 -4.61
CA HIS A 114 -0.30 -3.30 -5.26
C HIS A 114 0.95 -2.41 -5.35
N ILE A 115 2.05 -2.86 -4.74
CA ILE A 115 3.39 -2.26 -4.82
C ILE A 115 4.33 -3.28 -5.47
N PRO A 116 4.86 -3.01 -6.67
CA PRO A 116 5.61 -3.99 -7.44
C PRO A 116 6.87 -4.40 -6.70
N GLY A 117 7.08 -5.70 -6.48
CA GLY A 117 8.19 -6.22 -5.70
C GLY A 117 8.28 -5.69 -4.26
N GLY A 118 7.17 -5.19 -3.70
CA GLY A 118 7.11 -4.68 -2.34
C GLY A 118 7.41 -5.77 -1.31
N MET A 119 8.33 -5.47 -0.41
CA MET A 119 8.76 -6.38 0.67
C MET A 119 9.24 -5.58 1.87
N LEU A 120 9.39 -6.23 3.03
CA LEU A 120 10.19 -5.69 4.11
C LEU A 120 11.68 -5.69 3.71
N ASP A 121 12.31 -4.53 3.74
CA ASP A 121 13.77 -4.43 3.66
C ASP A 121 14.32 -4.36 5.08
N ILE A 122 14.82 -5.48 5.59
CA ILE A 122 15.59 -5.48 6.83
C ILE A 122 16.95 -4.82 6.55
N GLY A 123 17.17 -3.65 7.12
CA GLY A 123 18.47 -2.99 7.09
C GLY A 123 19.58 -3.91 7.59
N GLU A 124 20.83 -3.59 7.21
CA GLU A 124 22.03 -4.39 7.48
C GLU A 124 22.24 -4.72 8.98
N GLU A 125 21.73 -3.86 9.88
CA GLU A 125 21.92 -3.98 11.35
C GLU A 125 21.10 -5.09 12.02
N ILE A 126 19.91 -5.43 11.50
CA ILE A 126 19.04 -6.46 12.10
C ILE A 126 19.53 -7.87 11.72
N PHE A 127 20.16 -8.01 10.56
CA PHE A 127 20.75 -9.28 10.12
C PHE A 127 21.86 -9.77 11.05
N ALA A 128 22.58 -8.85 11.71
CA ALA A 128 23.68 -9.17 12.62
C ALA A 128 23.24 -9.64 14.02
N THR A 129 22.02 -9.31 14.45
CA THR A 129 21.55 -9.55 15.84
C THR A 129 20.60 -10.75 15.97
N THR A 130 19.97 -11.20 14.89
CA THR A 130 18.89 -12.20 14.93
C THR A 130 19.34 -13.66 14.73
N GLY A 131 20.65 -13.93 14.63
CA GLY A 131 21.22 -15.28 14.60
C GLY A 131 20.42 -16.32 13.80
N ASN A 132 20.58 -16.37 12.48
CA ASN A 132 20.11 -17.46 11.61
C ASN A 132 18.64 -17.94 11.80
N VAL A 133 17.72 -17.10 12.24
CA VAL A 133 16.28 -17.43 12.19
C VAL A 133 15.77 -17.20 10.76
N GLU A 134 15.49 -18.28 10.04
CA GLU A 134 15.00 -18.26 8.66
C GLU A 134 13.53 -17.79 8.58
N VAL A 135 13.31 -16.47 8.43
CA VAL A 135 12.00 -15.90 8.09
C VAL A 135 11.95 -15.60 6.59
N TYR A 136 11.19 -16.40 5.83
CA TYR A 136 10.98 -16.17 4.41
C TYR A 136 10.03 -14.98 4.20
N THR A 137 10.52 -13.83 3.74
CA THR A 137 9.66 -12.71 3.28
C THR A 137 9.61 -12.71 1.74
N PRO A 138 8.68 -13.45 1.12
CA PRO A 138 8.44 -13.30 -0.32
C PRO A 138 7.98 -11.88 -0.60
N THR A 139 8.18 -11.41 -1.83
CA THR A 139 7.52 -10.17 -2.27
C THR A 139 6.02 -10.39 -2.14
N ALA A 140 5.37 -9.62 -1.27
CA ALA A 140 3.95 -9.80 -1.03
C ALA A 140 3.12 -9.15 -2.14
N GLU A 141 3.67 -8.09 -2.75
CA GLU A 141 3.17 -7.28 -3.88
C GLU A 141 1.80 -6.65 -3.70
N LYS A 142 0.87 -7.26 -2.98
CA LYS A 142 -0.49 -6.82 -2.68
C LYS A 142 -0.64 -6.66 -1.17
N PHE A 143 -1.17 -5.53 -0.73
CA PHE A 143 -1.29 -5.13 0.68
C PHE A 143 -2.71 -4.70 1.00
N CYS A 144 -3.25 -5.12 2.14
CA CYS A 144 -4.59 -4.83 2.63
C CYS A 144 -4.63 -4.84 4.17
N GLY A 145 -5.81 -4.70 4.77
CA GLY A 145 -6.00 -4.70 6.23
C GLY A 145 -5.99 -3.30 6.83
N ARG A 146 -5.55 -3.18 8.09
CA ARG A 146 -5.63 -1.95 8.91
C ARG A 146 -4.29 -1.22 9.09
N SER A 147 -3.27 -1.62 8.31
CA SER A 147 -1.94 -1.02 8.32
C SER A 147 -1.15 -1.41 7.08
N LEU A 148 -0.27 -0.52 6.62
CA LEU A 148 0.76 -0.89 5.65
C LEU A 148 1.94 -1.55 6.39
N SER A 149 2.20 -2.83 6.09
CA SER A 149 3.32 -3.56 6.72
C SER A 149 4.03 -4.46 5.73
N GLY A 150 5.36 -4.38 5.67
CA GLY A 150 6.21 -5.34 4.96
C GLY A 150 6.33 -6.69 5.67
N LEU A 151 6.01 -6.72 6.98
CA LEU A 151 5.87 -7.94 7.80
C LEU A 151 4.45 -8.51 7.79
N ALA A 152 3.55 -7.91 7.01
CA ALA A 152 2.14 -8.28 6.97
C ALA A 152 1.93 -9.80 6.84
N ILE A 153 1.08 -10.36 7.70
CA ILE A 153 0.97 -11.80 7.84
C ILE A 153 0.29 -12.37 6.59
N GLN A 154 0.86 -13.44 6.02
CA GLN A 154 0.20 -14.26 5.00
C GLN A 154 -0.70 -15.33 5.65
N GLU A 155 -1.20 -15.06 6.84
CA GLU A 155 -1.72 -16.03 7.81
C GLU A 155 -2.73 -17.01 7.22
N PHE A 156 -3.60 -16.55 6.33
CA PHE A 156 -4.56 -17.41 5.66
C PHE A 156 -3.89 -18.39 4.67
N ALA A 157 -2.88 -17.95 3.91
CA ALA A 157 -2.11 -18.82 3.02
C ALA A 157 -1.22 -19.81 3.79
N GLU A 158 -0.70 -19.42 4.96
CA GLU A 158 0.11 -20.28 5.81
C GLU A 158 -0.74 -21.31 6.57
N LYS A 159 -1.89 -20.90 7.12
CA LYS A 159 -2.84 -21.79 7.82
C LYS A 159 -3.53 -22.78 6.87
N ILE A 160 -3.81 -22.41 5.62
CA ILE A 160 -4.25 -23.37 4.57
C ILE A 160 -3.20 -24.46 4.34
N LYS A 161 -1.91 -24.12 4.35
CA LYS A 161 -0.83 -25.12 4.15
C LYS A 161 -0.69 -26.08 5.34
N ILE A 162 -1.10 -25.65 6.53
CA ILE A 162 -0.92 -26.41 7.79
C ILE A 162 -2.22 -27.14 8.20
N ASN A 163 -3.32 -26.98 7.45
CA ASN A 163 -4.65 -27.51 7.81
C ASN A 163 -5.12 -27.08 9.22
N ASP A 164 -4.66 -25.92 9.70
CA ASP A 164 -5.14 -25.32 10.95
C ASP A 164 -5.80 -23.95 10.69
N PRO A 165 -6.99 -23.94 10.07
CA PRO A 165 -7.72 -22.71 9.77
C PRO A 165 -8.33 -22.03 11.02
N LEU A 166 -8.24 -22.64 12.21
CA LEU A 166 -8.90 -22.19 13.44
C LEU A 166 -7.92 -21.79 14.56
N GLY A 167 -6.61 -21.96 14.36
CA GLY A 167 -5.59 -21.51 15.30
C GLY A 167 -5.65 -19.99 15.56
N ALA A 168 -5.43 -19.61 16.82
CA ALA A 168 -5.38 -18.22 17.24
C ALA A 168 -4.35 -17.42 16.42
N GLN A 169 -4.61 -16.12 16.27
CA GLN A 169 -3.77 -15.22 15.48
C GLN A 169 -2.67 -14.67 16.37
N ASP A 170 -1.41 -14.91 16.00
CA ASP A 170 -0.27 -14.27 16.66
C ASP A 170 -0.18 -12.84 16.12
N ASN A 171 -1.02 -11.95 16.67
CA ASN A 171 -1.20 -10.56 16.24
C ASN A 171 0.04 -9.70 16.52
N ILE A 172 1.13 -9.89 15.78
CA ILE A 172 2.21 -8.91 15.71
C ILE A 172 2.46 -8.58 14.24
N THR A 173 1.65 -7.69 13.70
CA THR A 173 2.11 -6.86 12.58
C THR A 173 1.93 -5.42 12.96
N ILE A 174 3.07 -4.77 13.21
CA ILE A 174 3.17 -3.33 13.39
C ILE A 174 3.30 -2.73 11.98
N ALA A 175 2.88 -1.48 11.79
CA ALA A 175 3.19 -0.73 10.58
C ALA A 175 4.70 -0.76 10.33
N THR A 176 5.12 -1.24 9.16
CA THR A 176 6.53 -1.29 8.79
C THR A 176 6.72 -0.80 7.37
N PRO A 177 7.90 -0.22 7.05
CA PRO A 177 8.17 0.22 5.70
C PRO A 177 8.09 -0.93 4.69
N VAL A 178 7.48 -0.64 3.53
CA VAL A 178 7.44 -1.51 2.36
C VAL A 178 8.39 -0.94 1.32
N THR A 179 9.39 -1.72 0.93
CA THR A 179 10.43 -1.28 0.01
C THR A 179 10.30 -1.98 -1.33
N THR A 180 10.40 -1.22 -2.40
CA THR A 180 10.54 -1.72 -3.78
C THR A 180 11.88 -1.33 -4.37
N TYR A 181 12.44 -2.24 -5.16
CA TYR A 181 13.67 -2.07 -5.91
C TYR A 181 13.42 -2.11 -7.42
N ALA A 182 12.16 -1.90 -7.84
CA ALA A 182 11.82 -1.84 -9.25
C ALA A 182 12.60 -0.70 -9.94
N SER A 183 13.09 -0.96 -11.16
CA SER A 183 14.01 -0.05 -11.87
C SER A 183 13.30 1.05 -12.65
N GLY A 184 12.07 0.79 -13.12
CA GLY A 184 11.29 1.68 -13.98
C GLY A 184 10.38 2.64 -13.19
N PRO A 185 9.54 3.46 -13.84
CA PRO A 185 8.55 4.23 -13.11
C PRO A 185 7.80 3.29 -12.17
N ILE A 186 7.71 3.68 -10.89
CA ILE A 186 7.09 2.81 -9.90
C ILE A 186 5.59 2.97 -10.08
N ILE A 187 4.96 1.89 -10.53
CA ILE A 187 3.51 1.83 -10.75
C ILE A 187 2.88 1.16 -9.53
N VAL A 188 2.40 1.97 -8.61
CA VAL A 188 1.55 1.52 -7.51
C VAL A 188 0.12 1.44 -8.06
N ARG A 189 -0.60 0.36 -7.81
CA ARG A 189 -1.98 0.20 -8.29
C ARG A 189 -2.90 0.01 -7.11
N PHE A 190 -4.06 0.67 -7.12
CA PHE A 190 -5.10 0.43 -6.13
C PHE A 190 -6.30 -0.18 -6.85
N HIS A 191 -6.67 -1.38 -6.40
CA HIS A 191 -7.80 -2.14 -6.91
C HIS A 191 -8.84 -2.27 -5.80
N THR A 192 -10.09 -2.04 -6.15
CA THR A 192 -11.24 -2.19 -5.27
C THR A 192 -12.36 -2.90 -6.01
N ASP A 193 -13.04 -3.81 -5.35
CA ASP A 193 -14.22 -4.49 -5.83
C ASP A 193 -15.47 -3.57 -5.82
N SER A 194 -16.64 -4.13 -6.12
CA SER A 194 -17.89 -3.37 -6.14
C SER A 194 -18.61 -3.30 -4.78
N VAL A 195 -18.03 -3.85 -3.71
CA VAL A 195 -18.67 -4.05 -2.41
C VAL A 195 -17.89 -3.31 -1.33
N THR A 196 -18.48 -2.26 -0.78
CA THR A 196 -17.84 -1.51 0.30
C THR A 196 -18.54 -1.59 1.64
N VAL A 197 -17.73 -1.57 2.70
CA VAL A 197 -18.09 -1.58 4.11
C VAL A 197 -17.41 -0.42 4.81
N ARG A 198 -18.21 0.59 5.18
CA ARG A 198 -17.76 1.92 5.63
C ARG A 198 -16.81 1.91 6.83
N GLU A 199 -16.91 0.93 7.71
CA GLU A 199 -16.08 0.81 8.93
C GLU A 199 -14.66 0.28 8.63
N ARG A 200 -14.47 -0.29 7.44
CA ARG A 200 -13.20 -0.91 7.00
C ARG A 200 -12.54 -0.15 5.87
N ASP A 201 -13.35 0.35 4.95
CA ASP A 201 -12.89 0.77 3.63
C ASP A 201 -12.49 2.24 3.62
N ILE A 202 -11.65 2.62 4.57
CA ILE A 202 -11.24 4.00 4.81
C ILE A 202 -10.32 4.49 3.69
N GLY A 203 -9.40 3.63 3.27
CA GLY A 203 -8.38 3.87 2.26
C GLY A 203 -7.00 3.95 2.88
N PHE A 204 -6.11 4.70 2.25
CA PHE A 204 -4.74 4.81 2.69
C PHE A 204 -4.17 6.21 2.46
N SER A 205 -3.23 6.57 3.33
CA SER A 205 -2.35 7.71 3.16
C SER A 205 -0.93 7.23 3.43
N ILE A 206 -0.13 7.10 2.38
CA ILE A 206 1.23 6.56 2.45
C ILE A 206 2.23 7.61 1.97
N ALA A 207 3.35 7.74 2.67
CA ALA A 207 4.50 8.49 2.21
C ALA A 207 5.40 7.59 1.38
N TYR A 208 6.00 8.12 0.31
CA TYR A 208 7.07 7.46 -0.42
C TYR A 208 8.35 8.29 -0.34
N GLN A 209 9.50 7.62 -0.31
CA GLN A 209 10.83 8.21 -0.37
C GLN A 209 11.71 7.40 -1.33
N GLN A 210 12.24 8.06 -2.35
CA GLN A 210 13.23 7.47 -3.24
C GLN A 210 14.63 7.60 -2.62
N LEU A 211 15.38 6.51 -2.58
CA LEU A 211 16.68 6.43 -1.88
C LEU A 211 17.77 5.97 -2.84
N GLY A 212 18.95 6.60 -2.73
CA GLY A 212 20.18 6.24 -3.45
C GLY A 212 21.12 5.29 -2.70
N THR A 213 20.79 4.97 -1.45
CA THR A 213 21.54 4.05 -0.59
C THR A 213 20.79 2.73 -0.41
N GLY A 214 21.50 1.70 0.03
CA GLY A 214 20.93 0.39 0.32
C GLY A 214 20.31 -0.26 -0.92
N CYS A 215 21.02 -0.25 -2.04
CA CYS A 215 20.55 -0.75 -3.33
C CYS A 215 20.52 -2.28 -3.44
N ASN A 216 21.17 -2.96 -2.51
CA ASN A 216 21.16 -4.40 -2.43
C ASN A 216 19.89 -4.82 -1.70
N LYS A 217 19.11 -5.68 -2.35
CA LYS A 217 17.97 -6.35 -1.73
C LYS A 217 18.49 -7.20 -0.57
N ASN A 218 18.40 -6.66 0.64
CA ASN A 218 18.68 -7.42 1.84
C ASN A 218 17.40 -8.18 2.18
N LYS A 219 17.42 -9.46 1.89
CA LYS A 219 16.36 -10.39 2.26
C LYS A 219 16.90 -11.24 3.40
N ILE A 220 16.05 -11.63 4.34
CA ILE A 220 16.32 -12.86 5.07
C ILE A 220 16.29 -13.98 4.02
N ARG A 221 17.48 -14.40 3.60
CA ARG A 221 17.65 -15.65 2.87
C ARG A 221 17.43 -16.76 3.89
N ARG A 222 16.80 -17.85 3.44
CA ARG A 222 17.01 -19.14 4.10
C ARG A 222 18.51 -19.35 4.28
#